data_AF-A0A1H8AQ91-F1
#
_entry.id   AF-A0A1H8AQ91-F1
#
_cell.length_a   1.000
_cell.length_b   1.000
_cell.length_c   1.000
_cell.angle_alpha   90.00
_cell.angle_beta   90.00
_cell.angle_gamma   90.00
#
_symmetry.space_group_name_H-M   'P 1'
#
loop_
_entity.id
_entity.type
_entity.pdbx_description
1 polymer ?
#
loop_
_entity_poly.entity_id
_entity_poly.type
_entity_poly.pdbx_seq_one_letter_code
_entity_poly.pdbx_strand_id
1 'polypeptide(L)' 'MKPNPGHLPTDAMGKRVRGELENGMPFAGWPADGSGACNWRRTGHPFEIARYEVVA' A
#
# COMPACT_ATOMS: atom_id res chain seq x y z
N MET A 1 -11.11 0.13 -2.76
CA MET A 1 -9.94 0.14 -1.83
C MET A 1 -10.28 -0.46 -0.47
N LYS A 2 -9.39 -1.31 0.05
CA LYS A 2 -9.44 -1.94 1.37
C LYS A 2 -8.41 -1.32 2.33
N PRO A 3 -8.64 -1.35 3.66
CA PRO A 3 -7.68 -0.82 4.63
C PRO A 3 -6.37 -1.61 4.60
N ASN A 4 -5.25 -0.94 4.87
CA ASN A 4 -3.96 -1.59 5.05
C ASN A 4 -3.97 -2.48 6.31
N PRO A 5 -3.70 -3.79 6.21
CA PRO A 5 -3.73 -4.69 7.35
C PRO A 5 -2.44 -4.66 8.21
N GLY A 6 -1.47 -3.80 7.88
CA GLY A 6 -0.20 -3.69 8.61
C GLY A 6 0.90 -4.65 8.15
N HIS A 7 0.63 -5.45 7.12
CA HIS A 7 1.56 -6.42 6.54
C HIS A 7 1.26 -6.59 5.03
N LEU A 8 2.22 -7.15 4.28
CA LEU A 8 2.06 -7.44 2.85
C LEU A 8 0.88 -8.41 2.64
N PRO A 9 -0.21 -7.99 1.98
CA PRO A 9 -1.37 -8.82 1.72
C PRO A 9 -1.05 -9.89 0.66
N THR A 10 -1.44 -11.14 0.89
CA THR A 10 -1.17 -12.26 -0.03
C THR A 10 -1.68 -12.02 -1.45
N ASP A 11 -2.84 -11.38 -1.59
CA ASP A 11 -3.45 -11.11 -2.90
C ASP A 11 -2.77 -9.98 -3.68
N ALA A 12 -1.91 -9.19 -3.02
CA ALA A 12 -1.12 -8.11 -3.61
C ALA A 12 0.31 -8.54 -3.98
N MET A 13 0.80 -9.69 -3.51
CA MET A 13 2.15 -10.20 -3.81
C MET A 13 2.39 -10.30 -5.33
N GLY A 14 3.54 -9.80 -5.78
CA GLY A 14 3.95 -9.76 -7.18
C GLY A 14 3.17 -8.77 -8.06
N LYS A 15 2.34 -7.89 -7.47
CA LYS A 15 1.45 -6.97 -8.22
C LYS A 15 1.74 -5.52 -7.87
N ARG A 16 1.02 -4.64 -8.56
CA ARG A 16 1.01 -3.21 -8.26
C ARG A 16 -0.25 -2.81 -7.48
N VAL A 17 -0.15 -1.71 -6.76
CA VAL A 17 -1.25 -1.16 -5.97
C VAL A 17 -1.40 0.33 -6.21
N ARG A 18 -2.62 0.81 -6.02
CA ARG A 18 -2.94 2.24 -5.88
C ARG A 18 -3.75 2.45 -4.61
N GLY A 19 -3.80 3.68 -4.11
CA GLY A 19 -4.42 3.92 -2.82
C GLY A 19 -4.28 5.34 -2.31
N GLU A 20 -4.49 5.48 -1.00
CA GLU A 20 -4.39 6.71 -0.25
C GLU A 20 -3.47 6.48 0.95
N LEU A 21 -2.64 7.48 1.26
CA LEU A 21 -1.81 7.52 2.47
C LEU A 21 -2.63 8.07 3.66
N GLU A 22 -2.13 7.88 4.88
CA GLU A 22 -2.78 8.40 6.11
C GLU A 22 -2.95 9.93 6.09
N ASN A 23 -2.10 10.67 5.38
CA ASN A 23 -2.24 12.12 5.16
C ASN A 23 -3.24 12.51 4.04
N GLY A 24 -3.94 11.55 3.44
CA GLY A 24 -4.91 11.77 2.36
C GLY A 24 -4.30 11.91 0.96
N MET A 25 -2.98 11.84 0.80
CA MET A 25 -2.37 11.89 -0.52
C MET A 25 -2.63 10.58 -1.29
N PRO A 26 -3.10 10.66 -2.55
CA PRO A 26 -3.24 9.48 -3.39
C PRO A 26 -1.89 9.01 -3.93
N PHE A 27 -1.78 7.70 -4.18
CA PHE A 27 -0.67 7.11 -4.93
C PHE A 27 -1.19 6.06 -5.92
N ALA A 28 -0.44 5.80 -6.99
CA ALA A 28 -0.84 4.81 -7.99
C ALA A 28 0.37 4.10 -8.62
N GLY A 29 0.20 2.80 -8.86
CA GLY A 29 1.17 1.99 -9.59
C GLY A 29 2.42 1.63 -8.80
N TRP A 30 2.37 1.67 -7.46
CA TRP A 30 3.51 1.25 -6.63
C TRP A 30 3.58 -0.28 -6.59
N PRO A 31 4.77 -0.89 -6.69
CA PRO A 31 4.91 -2.33 -6.48
C PRO A 31 4.53 -2.66 -5.03
N ALA A 32 3.74 -3.72 -4.85
CA ALA A 32 3.31 -4.17 -3.55
C ALA A 32 4.46 -4.81 -2.75
N ASP A 33 5.40 -5.47 -3.42
CA ASP A 33 6.52 -6.17 -2.80
C ASP A 33 7.83 -6.02 -3.59
N GLY A 34 8.93 -6.48 -2.99
CA GLY A 34 10.27 -6.39 -3.54
C GLY A 34 11.06 -5.16 -3.08
N SER A 35 12.21 -4.93 -3.70
CA SER A 35 13.09 -3.81 -3.36
C SER A 35 12.49 -2.49 -3.84
N GLY A 36 12.37 -1.51 -2.94
CA GLY A 36 11.78 -0.19 -3.24
C GLY A 36 10.24 -0.19 -3.33
N ALA A 37 9.58 -1.23 -2.85
CA ALA A 37 8.13 -1.37 -2.84
C ALA A 37 7.45 -0.62 -1.69
N CYS A 38 6.11 -0.68 -1.70
CA CYS A 38 5.26 -0.21 -0.62
C CYS A 38 5.72 -0.69 0.77
N ASN A 39 5.75 0.23 1.74
CA ASN A 39 5.82 -0.14 3.15
C ASN A 39 4.40 -0.36 3.70
N TRP A 40 4.12 -1.57 4.15
CA TRP A 40 2.81 -1.97 4.67
C TRP A 40 2.65 -1.77 6.17
N ARG A 41 3.73 -1.47 6.91
CA ARG A 41 3.65 -1.30 8.36
C ARG A 41 2.77 -0.10 8.73
N ARG A 42 2.14 -0.19 9.90
CA ARG A 42 1.37 0.89 10.51
C ARG A 42 2.03 1.29 11.82
N THR A 43 2.78 2.37 11.78
CA THR A 43 3.47 2.99 12.92
C THR A 43 2.84 4.33 13.30
N GLY A 44 1.86 4.82 12.51
CA GLY A 44 1.20 6.10 12.70
C GLY A 44 1.86 7.24 11.89
N HIS A 45 2.71 6.90 10.93
CA HIS A 45 3.40 7.89 10.12
C HIS A 45 2.51 8.38 8.96
N PRO A 46 2.48 9.69 8.64
CA PRO A 46 1.55 10.27 7.65
C PRO A 46 1.68 9.72 6.23
N PHE A 47 2.84 9.16 5.88
CA PHE A 47 3.12 8.59 4.55
C PHE A 47 2.92 7.06 4.50
N GLU A 48 2.30 6.47 5.51
CA GLU A 48 1.90 5.06 5.48
C GLU A 48 0.62 4.89 4.66
N ILE A 49 0.47 3.69 4.08
CA ILE A 49 -0.72 3.34 3.31
C ILE A 49 -1.90 3.21 4.27
N ALA A 50 -2.94 4.01 4.06
CA ALA A 50 -4.20 3.88 4.79
C ALA A 50 -5.13 2.89 4.08
N ARG A 51 -5.26 3.04 2.77
CA ARG A 51 -6.16 2.26 1.91
C ARG A 51 -5.46 1.91 0.62
N TYR A 52 -5.74 0.73 0.08
CA TYR A 52 -5.16 0.29 -1.18
C TYR A 52 -6.12 -0.57 -1.99
N GLU A 53 -5.81 -0.72 -3.26
CA GLU A 53 -6.36 -1.74 -4.12
C GLU A 53 -5.31 -2.25 -5.09
N VAL A 54 -5.40 -3.55 -5.36
CA VAL A 54 -4.53 -4.22 -6.31
C VAL A 54 -4.93 -3.79 -7.71
N VAL A 55 -3.94 -3.35 -8.48
CA VAL A 55 -4.06 -3.06 -9.90
C VAL A 55 -3.25 -4.09 -10.67
N ALA A 56 -3.84 -4.57 -11.76
CA ALA A 56 -3.30 -5.62 -12.62
C ALA A 56 -1.87 -5.30 -13.09
#